data_AF-A0A7K1K906-F1
#
_entry.id   AF-A0A7K1K906-F1
#
_cell.length_a   1.000
_cell.length_b   1.000
_cell.length_c   1.000
_cell.angle_alpha   90.00
_cell.angle_beta   90.00
_cell.angle_gamma   90.00
#
_symmetry.space_group_name_H-M   'P 1'
#
loop_
_entity.id
_entity.type
_entity.pdbx_description
1 polymer ?
#
loop_
_entity_poly.entity_id
_entity_poly.type
_entity_poly.pdbx_seq_one_letter_code
_entity_poly.pdbx_strand_id
1 'polypeptide(L)' 'MALADPYVISRHGGQRRCLVFETDDPQLDWLTRAITIGKGHRLKNSARIEVFEVK' A
#
# COMPACT_ATOMS: atom_id res chain seq x y z
N MET A 1 -19.07 11.51 5.46
CA MET A 1 -18.51 10.21 5.03
C MET A 1 -17.61 10.48 3.85
N ALA A 2 -16.31 10.62 4.07
CA ALA A 2 -15.35 10.81 2.98
C ALA A 2 -15.00 9.43 2.40
N LEU A 3 -15.18 9.26 1.09
CA LEU A 3 -14.57 8.15 0.35
C LEU A 3 -13.05 8.31 0.50
N ALA A 4 -12.38 7.35 1.13
CA ALA A 4 -10.93 7.28 1.09
C ALA A 4 -10.51 7.06 -0.38
N ASP A 5 -9.71 7.98 -0.91
CA ASP A 5 -9.24 7.95 -2.29
C ASP A 5 -8.54 6.62 -2.64
N PRO A 6 -8.67 6.14 -3.89
CA PRO A 6 -8.04 4.90 -4.31
C PRO A 6 -6.51 5.06 -4.34
N TYR A 7 -5.80 4.32 -3.50
CA TYR A 7 -4.34 4.23 -3.55
C TYR A 7 -3.89 3.77 -4.95
N VAL A 8 -3.27 4.67 -5.72
CA VAL A 8 -2.80 4.40 -7.09
C VAL A 8 -1.46 3.68 -7.04
N ILE A 9 -1.44 2.40 -7.45
CA ILE A 9 -0.21 1.61 -7.55
C ILE A 9 0.21 1.54 -9.01
N SER A 10 1.23 2.32 -9.38
CA SER A 10 1.78 2.32 -10.74
C SER A 10 2.69 1.10 -10.97
N ARG A 11 2.41 0.36 -12.05
CA ARG A 11 3.13 -0.87 -12.45
C ARG A 11 4.22 -0.54 -13.47
N HIS A 12 5.48 -0.74 -13.10
CA HIS A 12 6.59 -0.89 -14.04
C HIS A 12 7.30 -2.21 -13.72
N GLY A 13 7.56 -3.04 -14.73
CA GLY A 13 8.03 -4.42 -14.56
C GLY A 13 9.32 -4.54 -13.75
N GLY A 14 9.34 -5.47 -12.80
CA GLY A 14 10.56 -6.07 -12.24
C GLY A 14 11.11 -5.50 -10.93
N GLN A 15 10.59 -4.40 -10.39
CA GLN A 15 11.15 -3.79 -9.16
C GLN A 15 10.21 -3.93 -7.96
N ARG A 16 10.77 -4.34 -6.81
CA ARG A 16 10.12 -4.21 -5.50
C ARG A 16 9.94 -2.71 -5.23
N ARG A 17 8.70 -2.24 -5.08
CA ARG A 17 8.41 -0.86 -4.70
C ARG A 17 7.94 -0.82 -3.26
N CYS A 18 8.45 0.16 -2.51
CA CYS A 18 7.93 0.47 -1.20
C CYS A 18 6.52 1.06 -1.33
N LEU A 19 5.63 0.68 -0.42
CA LEU A 19 4.33 1.34 -0.28
C LEU A 19 4.47 2.50 0.71
N VAL A 20 3.85 3.62 0.38
CA VAL A 20 3.81 4.82 1.23
C VAL A 20 2.36 5.02 1.66
N PHE A 21 2.16 5.27 2.95
CA PHE A 21 0.84 5.48 3.54
C PHE A 21 0.71 6.91 4.04
N GLU A 22 -0.47 7.49 3.82
CA GLU A 22 -0.91 8.73 4.43
C GLU A 22 -2.16 8.41 5.24
N THR A 23 -2.27 8.98 6.44
CA THR A 23 -3.41 8.77 7.32
C THR A 23 -3.55 9.94 8.28
N ASP A 24 -4.78 10.27 8.63
CA ASP A 24 -5.16 11.22 9.67
C ASP A 24 -5.51 10.53 11.00
N ASP A 25 -5.51 9.19 11.05
CA ASP A 25 -5.76 8.41 12.27
C ASP A 25 -4.47 8.30 13.10
N PRO A 26 -4.43 8.85 14.33
CA PRO A 26 -3.25 8.77 15.19
C PRO A 26 -2.82 7.35 15.55
N GLN A 27 -3.72 6.36 15.53
CA GLN A 27 -3.38 4.96 15.80
C GLN A 27 -2.63 4.31 14.64
N LEU A 28 -2.70 4.90 13.44
CA LEU A 28 -2.07 4.39 12.22
C LEU A 28 -0.85 5.23 11.79
N ASP A 29 -0.50 6.30 12.52
CA ASP A 29 0.62 7.19 12.20
C ASP A 29 1.95 6.43 11.99
N TRP A 30 2.13 5.30 12.66
CA TRP A 30 3.30 4.43 12.47
C TRP A 30 3.48 3.95 11.02
N LEU A 31 2.39 3.75 10.26
CA LEU A 31 2.44 3.34 8.85
C LEU A 31 3.05 4.40 7.95
N THR A 32 2.96 5.69 8.31
CA THR A 32 3.53 6.79 7.53
C THR A 32 5.06 6.83 7.60
N ARG A 33 5.63 6.20 8.64
CA ARG A 33 7.07 6.18 8.92
C ARG A 33 7.70 4.81 8.62
N ALA A 34 6.88 3.78 8.44
CA ALA A 34 7.34 2.41 8.20
C ALA A 34 7.78 2.21 6.74
N ILE A 35 8.91 1.53 6.54
CA ILE A 35 9.27 1.00 5.23
C ILE A 35 8.44 -0.26 5.01
N THR A 36 7.56 -0.25 4.00
CA THR A 36 6.69 -1.39 3.73
C THR A 36 6.84 -1.89 2.30
N ILE A 37 6.61 -3.17 2.09
CA ILE A 37 6.60 -3.81 0.76
C ILE A 37 5.24 -4.46 0.49
N GLY A 38 4.80 -4.37 -0.76
CA GLY A 38 3.55 -4.99 -1.23
C GLY A 38 3.81 -6.26 -2.05
N LYS A 39 3.06 -7.33 -1.78
CA LYS A 39 2.95 -8.51 -2.65
C LYS A 39 1.58 -8.53 -3.33
N GLY A 40 1.58 -8.34 -4.64
CA GLY A 40 0.36 -8.28 -5.44
C GLY A 40 -0.09 -9.63 -6.00
N HIS A 41 -1.37 -9.93 -5.88
CA HIS A 41 -2.06 -11.06 -6.50
C HIS A 41 -3.14 -10.54 -7.44
N ARG A 42 -3.05 -10.87 -8.73
CA ARG A 42 -4.06 -10.47 -9.72
C ARG A 42 -5.30 -11.36 -9.59
N LEU A 43 -6.47 -10.73 -9.55
CA LEU A 43 -7.78 -11.36 -9.66
C LEU A 43 -8.41 -10.94 -11.00
N LYS A 44 -9.61 -11.46 -11.30
CA LYS A 44 -10.27 -11.25 -12.61
C LYS A 44 -10.37 -9.77 -12.99
N ASN A 45 -10.90 -8.95 -12.08
CA ASN A 45 -11.12 -7.50 -12.28
C ASN A 45 -10.53 -6.65 -11.14
N SER A 46 -9.66 -7.21 -10.32
CA SER A 46 -9.08 -6.54 -9.15
C SER A 46 -7.69 -7.08 -8.84
N ALA A 47 -7.02 -6.48 -7.86
CA ALA A 47 -5.79 -7.02 -7.29
C ALA A 47 -5.92 -7.04 -5.76
N ARG A 48 -5.41 -8.10 -5.13
CA ARG A 48 -5.18 -8.15 -3.69
C ARG A 48 -3.71 -7.84 -3.44
N ILE A 49 -3.43 -6.99 -2.46
CA ILE A 49 -2.06 -6.62 -2.10
C ILE A 49 -1.86 -6.91 -0.64
N GLU A 50 -0.92 -7.81 -0.36
CA GLU A 50 -0.48 -8.10 1.00
C GLU A 50 0.65 -7.13 1.35
N VAL A 51 0.52 -6.42 2.47
CA VAL A 51 1.48 -5.40 2.91
C VAL A 51 2.29 -5.95 4.07
N PHE A 52 3.61 -5.79 4.00
CA PHE A 52 4.53 -6.20 5.05
C PHE A 52 5.40 -5.03 5.45
N GLU A 53 5.57 -4.82 6.75
CA GLU A 53 6.60 -3.94 7.30
C GLU A 53 7.98 -4.61 7.18
N VAL A 54 8.99 -3.84 6.78
CA VAL A 54 10.39 -4.27 6.73
C VAL A 54 11.07 -3.84 8.03
N LYS A 55 11.64 -4.81 8.76
CA LYS A 55 12.43 -4.57 9.99
C LYS A 55 13.93 -4.60 9.71
#